data_AF-A0A7L8RXM2-F1
#
_entry.id   AF-A0A7L8RXM2-F1
#
_cell.length_a   1.000
_cell.length_b   1.000
_cell.length_c   1.000
_cell.angle_alpha   90.00
_cell.angle_beta   90.00
_cell.angle_gamma   90.00
#
_symmetry.space_group_name_H-M   'P 1'
#
loop_
_entity.id
_entity.type
_entity.pdbx_description
1 polymer ?
#
loop_
_entity_poly.entity_id
_entity_poly.type
_entity_poly.pdbx_seq_one_letter_code
_entity_poly.pdbx_strand_id
1 'polypeptide(L)'
;MTQRIIFPNGDGVSVIIPSGELPIGEVARKDVPIGVPFRIVATAGIPSDRSQRELWTADFSIPDGHGIGAAAWFAEQEAIIAAAHAEELGSEDTK
;
A
#
# COMPACT_ATOMS: atom_id res chain seq x y z
N MET A 1 6.89 13.55 3.63
CA MET A 1 5.76 13.02 2.83
C MET A 1 4.46 13.74 3.17
N THR A 2 3.81 14.39 2.20
CA THR A 2 2.54 15.14 2.34
C THR A 2 1.30 14.32 1.96
N GLN A 3 1.48 13.07 1.57
CA GLN A 3 0.40 12.13 1.26
C GLN A 3 0.22 11.08 2.35
N ARG A 4 -0.98 10.52 2.41
CA ARG A 4 -1.45 9.54 3.39
C ARG A 4 -2.28 8.50 2.67
N ILE A 5 -2.20 7.26 3.10
CA ILE A 5 -3.04 6.19 2.57
C ILE A 5 -4.18 5.99 3.55
N ILE A 6 -5.41 6.02 3.06
CA ILE A 6 -6.61 5.80 3.86
C ILE A 6 -7.37 4.58 3.36
N PHE A 7 -7.99 3.84 4.27
CA PHE A 7 -8.81 2.66 3.94
C PHE A 7 -9.89 2.44 5.00
N PRO A 8 -11.03 1.82 4.66
CA PRO A 8 -12.10 1.55 5.62
C PRO A 8 -11.68 0.44 6.59
N ASN A 9 -12.02 0.58 7.88
CA ASN A 9 -11.67 -0.39 8.92
C ASN A 9 -12.89 -0.95 9.69
N GLY A 10 -14.08 -0.86 9.09
CA GLY A 10 -15.35 -1.27 9.69
C GLY A 10 -16.05 -0.10 10.39
N ASP A 11 -15.45 0.39 11.47
CA ASP A 11 -16.02 1.43 12.34
C ASP A 11 -15.48 2.83 12.04
N GLY A 12 -14.79 3.04 10.92
CA GLY A 12 -14.19 4.32 10.55
C GLY A 12 -13.13 4.19 9.47
N VAL A 13 -12.18 5.13 9.49
CA VAL A 13 -11.10 5.23 8.49
C VAL A 13 -9.74 5.03 9.15
N SER A 14 -9.00 4.03 8.67
CA SER A 14 -7.59 3.85 9.01
C SER A 14 -6.70 4.75 8.15
N VAL A 15 -5.57 5.17 8.72
CA VAL A 15 -4.60 6.04 8.06
C VAL A 15 -3.20 5.42 8.20
N ILE A 16 -2.53 5.20 7.08
CA ILE A 16 -1.12 4.82 7.02
C ILE A 16 -0.28 6.04 6.63
N ILE A 17 0.82 6.23 7.35
CA ILE A 17 1.82 7.26 7.10
C ILE A 17 3.06 6.56 6.53
N PRO A 18 3.37 6.73 5.22
CA PRO A 18 4.55 6.11 4.63
C PRO A 18 5.85 6.64 5.25
N SER A 19 6.82 5.76 5.48
CA SER A 19 8.19 6.13 5.88
C SER A 19 8.92 6.90 4.77
N GLY A 20 8.61 6.57 3.51
CA GLY A 20 9.28 7.10 2.32
C GLY A 20 10.35 6.16 1.73
N GLU A 21 10.57 4.99 2.33
CA GLU A 21 11.50 3.97 1.83
C GLU A 21 10.96 3.23 0.60
N LEU A 22 9.64 3.15 0.48
CA LEU A 22 8.94 2.55 -0.66
C LEU A 22 8.06 3.59 -1.35
N PRO A 23 7.82 3.45 -2.66
CA PRO A 23 6.78 4.20 -3.36
C PRO A 23 5.44 4.05 -2.64
N ILE A 24 4.69 5.14 -2.51
CA ILE A 24 3.45 5.16 -1.73
C ILE A 24 2.41 4.13 -2.22
N GLY A 25 2.35 3.87 -3.52
CA GLY A 25 1.49 2.83 -4.09
C GLY A 25 1.85 1.42 -3.61
N GLU A 26 3.15 1.12 -3.48
CA GLU A 26 3.62 -0.17 -2.97
C GLU A 26 3.34 -0.31 -1.48
N VAL A 27 3.51 0.77 -0.71
CA VAL A 27 3.08 0.80 0.70
C VAL A 27 1.59 0.51 0.81
N ALA A 28 0.75 1.12 -0.03
CA ALA A 28 -0.68 0.90 -0.01
C ALA A 28 -1.04 -0.55 -0.38
N ARG A 29 -0.43 -1.12 -1.42
CA ARG A 29 -0.64 -2.54 -1.80
C ARG A 29 -0.25 -3.50 -0.66
N LYS A 30 0.89 -3.25 -0.02
CA LYS A 30 1.46 -4.11 1.04
C LYS A 30 0.71 -4.02 2.36
N ASP A 31 0.45 -2.81 2.85
CA ASP A 31 0.00 -2.56 4.22
C ASP A 31 -1.53 -2.55 4.36
N VAL A 32 -2.26 -2.35 3.25
CA VAL A 32 -3.72 -2.45 3.25
C VAL A 32 -4.12 -3.93 3.17
N PRO A 33 -5.10 -4.38 3.98
CA PRO A 33 -5.56 -5.76 3.94
C PRO A 33 -6.05 -6.20 2.57
N ILE A 34 -5.98 -7.51 2.32
CA ILE A 34 -6.37 -8.10 1.03
C ILE A 34 -7.81 -7.72 0.65
N GLY A 35 -7.96 -7.24 -0.59
CA GLY A 35 -9.26 -6.86 -1.16
C GLY A 35 -9.87 -5.58 -0.59
N VAL A 36 -9.21 -4.89 0.35
CA VAL A 36 -9.71 -3.64 0.91
C VAL A 36 -9.34 -2.48 -0.01
N PRO A 37 -10.31 -1.64 -0.44
CA PRO A 37 -10.02 -0.47 -1.26
C PRO A 37 -9.24 0.57 -0.45
N PHE A 38 -8.30 1.26 -1.09
CA PHE A 38 -7.59 2.38 -0.48
C PHE A 38 -7.63 3.62 -1.35
N ARG A 39 -7.35 4.76 -0.72
CA ARG A 39 -7.11 6.03 -1.41
C ARG A 39 -5.86 6.71 -0.88
N ILE A 40 -5.19 7.45 -1.75
CA ILE A 40 -4.03 8.27 -1.43
C ILE A 40 -4.49 9.72 -1.40
N VAL A 41 -4.47 10.31 -0.21
CA VAL A 41 -4.99 11.67 0.05
C VAL A 41 -3.88 12.58 0.57
N ALA A 42 -4.05 13.89 0.36
CA ALA A 42 -3.17 14.88 0.97
C ALA A 42 -3.40 14.94 2.50
N THR A 43 -2.37 15.29 3.27
CA THR A 43 -2.46 15.48 4.73
C THR A 43 -3.52 16.50 5.11
N ALA A 44 -3.75 17.51 4.28
CA ALA A 44 -4.78 18.54 4.51
C ALA A 44 -6.20 17.98 4.48
N GLY A 45 -6.42 16.82 3.86
CA GLY A 45 -7.71 16.12 3.84
C GLY A 45 -7.95 15.25 5.08
N ILE A 46 -7.00 15.17 6.01
CA ILE A 46 -7.12 14.38 7.23
C ILE A 46 -7.26 15.34 8.43
N PRO A 47 -8.32 15.21 9.25
CA PRO A 47 -8.44 16.02 10.46
C PRO A 47 -7.25 15.81 11.40
N SER A 48 -6.74 16.91 11.97
CA SER A 48 -5.62 16.85 12.91
C SER A 48 -6.03 16.27 14.27
N ASP A 49 -7.27 16.51 14.70
CA ASP A 49 -7.84 15.93 15.91
C ASP A 49 -8.39 14.53 15.63
N ARG A 50 -7.77 13.52 16.24
CA ARG A 50 -8.09 12.09 16.07
C ARG A 50 -8.98 11.54 17.20
N SER A 51 -9.51 12.40 18.08
CA SER A 51 -10.33 12.00 19.24
C SER A 51 -11.60 11.27 18.85
N GLN A 52 -12.20 11.61 17.69
CA GLN A 52 -13.44 11.04 17.17
C GLN A 52 -13.23 10.35 15.81
N ARG A 53 -12.13 9.59 15.69
CA ARG A 53 -11.72 8.96 14.41
C ARG A 53 -12.70 7.91 13.89
N GLU A 54 -13.50 7.35 14.77
CA GLU A 54 -14.60 6.42 14.49
C GLU A 54 -15.76 7.09 13.75
N LEU A 55 -15.89 8.41 13.82
CA LEU A 55 -16.91 9.15 13.07
C LEU A 55 -16.42 9.57 11.68
N TRP A 56 -15.15 9.31 11.37
CA TRP A 56 -14.58 9.71 10.08
C TRP A 56 -15.16 8.86 8.96
N THR A 57 -15.54 9.53 7.89
CA THR A 57 -16.04 8.90 6.66
C THR A 57 -15.20 9.36 5.47
N ALA A 58 -15.07 8.49 4.48
CA ALA A 58 -14.40 8.78 3.23
C ALA A 58 -15.09 8.00 2.11
N ASP A 59 -15.06 8.57 0.91
CA ASP A 59 -15.61 7.92 -0.28
C ASP A 59 -14.57 7.02 -0.94
N PHE A 60 -14.87 5.72 -0.97
CA PHE A 60 -14.08 4.66 -1.59
C PHE A 60 -14.76 4.07 -2.84
N SER A 61 -15.81 4.70 -3.37
CA SER A 61 -16.49 4.24 -4.60
C SER A 61 -15.59 4.23 -5.83
N ILE A 62 -14.60 5.14 -5.85
CA ILE A 62 -13.53 5.21 -6.85
C ILE A 62 -12.19 5.10 -6.11
N PRO A 63 -11.72 3.87 -5.83
CA PRO A 63 -10.47 3.67 -5.11
C PRO A 63 -9.25 3.86 -6.03
N ASP A 64 -8.12 4.25 -5.44
CA ASP A 64 -6.84 4.32 -6.17
C ASP A 64 -6.21 2.93 -6.34
N GLY A 65 -6.66 1.95 -5.55
CA GLY A 65 -6.26 0.56 -5.65
C GLY A 65 -6.88 -0.29 -4.54
N HIS A 66 -6.49 -1.57 -4.50
CA HIS A 66 -6.86 -2.51 -3.46
C HIS A 66 -5.61 -3.10 -2.82
N GLY A 67 -5.67 -3.31 -1.50
CA GLY A 67 -4.62 -4.02 -0.79
C GLY A 67 -4.50 -5.47 -1.27
N ILE A 68 -3.27 -5.96 -1.34
CA ILE A 68 -2.98 -7.39 -1.52
C ILE A 68 -2.53 -8.04 -0.20
N GLY A 69 -2.20 -7.22 0.80
CA GLY A 69 -1.67 -7.64 2.09
C GLY A 69 -0.20 -8.03 2.04
N ALA A 70 0.44 -7.99 3.21
CA ALA A 70 1.88 -8.15 3.33
C ALA A 70 2.37 -9.51 2.80
N ALA A 71 1.66 -10.60 3.09
CA ALA A 71 2.07 -11.94 2.67
C ALA A 71 2.14 -12.08 1.14
N ALA A 72 1.11 -11.60 0.42
CA ALA A 72 1.09 -11.64 -1.04
C ALA A 72 2.18 -10.72 -1.62
N TRP A 73 2.38 -9.54 -1.04
CA TRP A 73 3.40 -8.60 -1.49
C TRP A 73 4.82 -9.18 -1.37
N PHE A 74 5.16 -9.79 -0.23
CA PHE A 74 6.48 -10.41 -0.06
C PHE A 74 6.68 -11.60 -1.01
N ALA A 75 5.65 -12.42 -1.25
CA ALA A 75 5.71 -13.48 -2.25
C ALA A 75 5.96 -12.94 -3.68
N GLU A 76 5.33 -11.81 -4.04
CA GLU A 76 5.63 -11.13 -5.32
C GLU A 76 7.09 -10.68 -5.39
N GLN A 77 7.65 -10.09 -4.33
CA GLN A 77 9.04 -9.64 -4.31
C GLN A 77 10.04 -10.80 -4.39
N GLU A 78 9.79 -11.89 -3.67
CA GLU A 78 10.61 -13.09 -3.73
C GLU A 78 10.63 -13.68 -5.15
N ALA A 79 9.46 -13.75 -5.81
CA ALA A 79 9.37 -14.22 -7.19
C ALA A 79 10.11 -13.31 -8.17
N ILE A 80 10.04 -11.98 -7.99
CA ILE A 80 10.78 -11.02 -8.83
C ILE A 80 12.29 -11.18 -8.65
N ILE A 81 12.76 -11.31 -7.41
CA ILE A 81 14.19 -11.50 -7.10
C ILE A 81 14.68 -12.83 -7.67
N ALA A 82 13.90 -13.90 -7.51
CA ALA A 82 14.24 -15.22 -8.06
C ALA A 82 14.32 -15.20 -9.60
N ALA A 83 13.37 -14.52 -10.26
CA ALA A 83 13.38 -14.37 -11.72
C ALA A 83 14.59 -13.57 -12.20
N ALA A 84 14.89 -12.43 -11.57
CA ALA A 84 16.05 -11.62 -11.90
C ALA A 84 17.36 -12.39 -11.75
N HIS A 85 17.49 -13.21 -10.70
CA HIS A 85 18.67 -14.04 -10.49
C HIS A 85 18.80 -15.16 -11.53
N ALA A 86 17.69 -15.78 -11.95
CA ALA A 86 17.70 -16.81 -13.00
C ALA A 86 18.13 -16.25 -14.37
N GLU A 87 17.73 -15.02 -14.70
CA GLU A 87 18.14 -14.33 -15.93
C GLU A 87 19.64 -14.01 -15.93
N GLU A 88 20.20 -13.60 -14.79
CA GLU A 88 21.63 -13.32 -14.64
C GLU A 88 22.48 -14.59 -14.91
N LEU A 89 22.14 -15.72 -14.28
CA LEU A 89 22.84 -17.00 -14.50
C LEU A 89 22.76 -17.48 -15.96
N GLY A 90 21.61 -17.32 -16.62
CA GLY A 90 21.44 -17.71 -18.02
C GLY A 90 22.28 -16.86 -18.99
N SER A 91 22.64 -15.64 -18.61
CA SER A 91 23.47 -14.75 -19.41
C SER A 91 24.97 -15.06 -19.34
N GLU A 92 25.44 -15.63 -18.23
CA GLU A 92 26.85 -16.03 -18.05
C GLU A 92 27.22 -17.29 -18.85
N ASP A 93 26.27 -18.20 -19.09
CA ASP A 93 26.49 -19.44 -19.87
C ASP A 93 26.58 -19.21 -21.39
N THR A 94 26.30 -18.00 -21.88
CA THR A 94 26.29 -17.69 -23.32
C THR A 94 27.51 -16.89 -23.80
N LYS A 95 28.53 -16.70 -22.95
CA LYS A 95 29.71 -15.87 -23.28
C LYS A 95 31.01 -16.65 -23.43
#